data_AF-A0A7K2PDF2-F1
#
_entry.id   AF-A0A7K2PDF2-F1
#
_cell.length_a   1.000
_cell.length_b   1.000
_cell.length_c   1.000
_cell.angle_alpha   90.00
_cell.angle_beta   90.00
_cell.angle_gamma   90.00
#
_symmetry.space_group_name_H-M   'P 1'
#
loop_
_entity.id
_entity.type
_entity.pdbx_description
1 polymer ?
#
loop_
_entity_poly.entity_id
_entity_poly.type
_entity_poly.pdbx_seq_one_letter_code
_entity_poly.pdbx_strand_id
1 'polypeptide(L)'
;STVAIMLGLAVGIDYALFIVSRYREERAKGRTAQEAVALATGTAGSAVVFAGLTVVIALAGLSVVGIPMLTEMGLGAAGAVVVGVLIALTLVPAFLGFWPNAILTRKDRKDRKDRKDRRAGATPRETRKVNGGARWASFVLRRPLPVLLAAVAGLGALALPMTDLQLGMPGDEAKSTETTQRRAYDALAEGFGPGFNGPLTVVVDAKDADDPKAAAETVSERIGGTEGVVSVSPAQFNESGDTAVFSVVPTTAPTGQETKDLVNTIRGDRPGIESEAGATFEVTGTTAMNIDVSEKVQSALVPYLLVVVGLAV
;
A
#
# COMPACT_ATOMS: atom_id res chain seq x y z
N SER A 1 2.54 3.14 12.52
CA SER A 1 1.35 3.42 13.38
C SER A 1 0.15 3.96 12.62
N THR A 2 0.30 4.90 11.68
CA THR A 2 -0.84 5.52 10.97
C THR A 2 -1.68 4.53 10.18
N VAL A 3 -1.06 3.57 9.47
CA VAL A 3 -1.76 2.55 8.67
C VAL A 3 -2.66 1.66 9.54
N ALA A 4 -2.17 1.21 10.70
CA ALA A 4 -2.95 0.41 11.63
C ALA A 4 -4.16 1.19 12.20
N ILE A 5 -3.99 2.48 12.47
CA ILE A 5 -5.08 3.35 12.92
C ILE A 5 -6.11 3.54 11.81
N MET A 6 -5.67 3.85 10.59
CA MET A 6 -6.56 4.07 9.45
C MET A 6 -7.37 2.81 9.11
N LEU A 7 -6.70 1.66 9.00
CA LEU A 7 -7.36 0.38 8.72
C LEU A 7 -8.24 -0.07 9.90
N GLY A 8 -7.72 -0.04 11.13
CA GLY A 8 -8.46 -0.47 12.31
C GLY A 8 -9.73 0.36 12.53
N LEU A 9 -9.66 1.68 12.33
CA LEU A 9 -10.81 2.57 12.47
C LEU A 9 -11.82 2.37 11.34
N ALA A 10 -11.38 2.31 10.08
CA ALA A 10 -12.27 2.08 8.95
C ALA A 10 -13.03 0.76 9.08
N VAL A 11 -12.28 -0.33 9.32
CA VAL A 11 -12.84 -1.68 9.44
C VAL A 11 -13.72 -1.81 10.68
N GLY A 12 -13.31 -1.23 11.82
CA GLY A 12 -14.10 -1.23 13.05
C GLY A 12 -15.44 -0.51 12.89
N ILE A 13 -15.47 0.62 12.20
CA ILE A 13 -16.71 1.37 11.91
C ILE A 13 -17.61 0.55 10.99
N ASP A 14 -17.09 0.02 9.88
CA ASP A 14 -17.90 -0.69 8.89
C ASP A 14 -18.53 -1.96 9.48
N TYR A 15 -17.77 -2.73 10.27
CA TYR A 15 -18.28 -3.94 10.91
C TYR A 15 -19.29 -3.64 12.02
N ALA A 16 -19.07 -2.59 12.82
CA ALA A 16 -20.06 -2.15 13.79
C ALA A 16 -21.35 -1.69 13.12
N LEU A 17 -21.24 -0.89 12.04
CA LEU A 17 -22.39 -0.42 11.26
C LEU A 17 -23.15 -1.58 10.60
N PHE A 18 -22.45 -2.59 10.10
CA PHE A 18 -23.08 -3.75 9.49
C PHE A 18 -23.92 -4.54 10.52
N ILE A 19 -23.36 -4.82 11.69
CA ILE A 19 -24.07 -5.52 12.78
C ILE A 19 -25.25 -4.68 13.28
N VAL A 20 -25.04 -3.37 13.48
CA VAL A 20 -26.10 -2.45 13.92
C VAL A 20 -27.21 -2.33 12.88
N SER A 21 -26.89 -2.25 11.59
CA SER A 21 -27.87 -2.22 10.51
C SER A 21 -28.71 -3.49 10.54
N ARG A 22 -28.07 -4.65 10.71
CA ARG A 22 -28.78 -5.92 10.75
C ARG A 22 -29.65 -6.06 12.01
N TYR A 23 -29.17 -5.60 13.15
CA TYR A 23 -29.98 -5.48 14.36
C TYR A 23 -31.23 -4.60 14.13
N ARG A 24 -31.08 -3.44 13.49
CA ARG A 24 -32.22 -2.54 13.20
C ARG A 24 -33.25 -3.20 12.28
N GLU A 25 -32.82 -3.93 11.26
CA GLU A 25 -33.73 -4.67 10.37
C GLU A 25 -34.50 -5.77 11.13
N GLU A 26 -33.83 -6.49 12.03
CA GLU A 26 -34.49 -7.51 12.86
C GLU A 26 -35.48 -6.92 13.86
N ARG A 27 -35.17 -5.73 14.40
CA ARG A 27 -36.10 -4.97 15.25
C ARG A 27 -37.29 -4.42 14.46
N ALA A 28 -37.09 -4.01 13.20
CA ALA A 28 -38.16 -3.56 12.33
C ALA A 28 -39.17 -4.68 11.99
N LYS A 29 -38.69 -5.94 11.92
CA LYS A 29 -39.54 -7.14 11.78
C LYS A 29 -40.35 -7.47 13.05
N GLY A 30 -40.18 -6.71 14.14
CA GLY A 30 -40.95 -6.84 15.37
C GLY A 30 -40.33 -7.75 16.44
N ARG A 31 -39.11 -8.26 16.22
CA ARG A 31 -38.42 -9.16 17.16
C ARG A 31 -38.02 -8.45 18.45
N THR A 32 -37.92 -9.19 19.55
CA THR A 32 -37.43 -8.65 20.83
C THR A 32 -35.97 -8.21 20.72
N ALA A 33 -35.48 -7.42 21.68
CA ALA A 33 -34.10 -6.94 21.61
C ALA A 33 -33.09 -8.09 21.73
N GLN A 34 -33.34 -9.06 22.61
CA GLN A 34 -32.49 -10.23 22.81
C GLN A 34 -32.44 -11.10 21.55
N GLU A 35 -33.59 -11.43 20.95
CA GLU A 35 -33.65 -12.20 19.71
C GLU A 35 -32.98 -11.48 18.54
N ALA A 36 -33.20 -10.16 18.41
CA ALA A 36 -32.60 -9.38 17.33
C ALA A 36 -31.08 -9.28 17.46
N VAL A 37 -30.53 -9.14 18.67
CA VAL A 37 -29.07 -9.18 18.89
C VAL A 37 -28.52 -10.56 18.53
N ALA A 38 -29.14 -11.64 19.03
CA ALA A 38 -28.67 -13.00 18.76
C ALA A 38 -28.64 -13.32 17.25
N LEU A 39 -29.70 -12.94 16.53
CA LEU A 39 -29.80 -13.17 15.08
C LEU A 39 -28.87 -12.27 14.27
N ALA A 40 -28.71 -11.01 14.67
CA ALA A 40 -27.75 -10.10 14.02
C ALA A 40 -26.31 -10.62 14.20
N THR A 41 -25.91 -11.02 15.41
CA THR A 41 -24.58 -11.58 15.66
C THR A 41 -24.39 -12.91 14.93
N GLY A 42 -25.38 -13.79 14.91
CA GLY A 42 -25.27 -15.09 14.22
C GLY A 42 -25.15 -14.98 12.68
N THR A 43 -25.77 -13.96 12.08
CA THR A 43 -25.79 -13.80 10.60
C THR A 43 -24.79 -12.77 10.10
N ALA A 44 -24.83 -11.54 10.62
CA ALA A 44 -23.89 -10.50 10.24
C ALA A 44 -22.50 -10.74 10.85
N GLY A 45 -22.44 -11.29 12.08
CA GLY A 45 -21.17 -11.56 12.74
C GLY A 45 -20.33 -12.62 12.01
N SER A 46 -20.94 -13.68 11.48
CA SER A 46 -20.20 -14.68 10.68
C SER A 46 -19.64 -14.08 9.39
N ALA A 47 -20.39 -13.20 8.71
CA ALA A 47 -19.89 -12.45 7.57
C ALA A 47 -18.73 -11.50 7.93
N VAL A 48 -18.81 -10.84 9.09
CA VAL A 48 -17.73 -9.98 9.62
C VAL A 48 -16.47 -10.79 9.94
N VAL A 49 -16.60 -11.98 10.54
CA VAL A 49 -15.44 -12.87 10.78
C VAL A 49 -14.78 -13.26 9.47
N PHE A 50 -15.58 -13.67 8.48
CA PHE A 50 -15.05 -14.10 7.18
C PHE A 50 -14.32 -12.95 6.46
N ALA A 51 -14.96 -11.78 6.35
CA ALA A 51 -14.35 -10.59 5.77
C ALA A 51 -13.09 -10.17 6.54
N GLY A 52 -13.15 -10.14 7.88
CA GLY A 52 -12.02 -9.84 8.74
C GLY A 52 -10.83 -10.78 8.54
N LEU A 53 -11.09 -12.08 8.45
CA LEU A 53 -10.06 -13.11 8.26
C LEU A 53 -9.36 -12.94 6.91
N THR A 54 -10.10 -12.68 5.83
CA THR A 54 -9.48 -12.42 4.51
C THR A 54 -8.54 -11.21 4.53
N VAL A 55 -8.93 -10.13 5.20
CA VAL A 55 -8.08 -8.94 5.37
C VAL A 55 -6.85 -9.26 6.22
N VAL A 56 -7.01 -9.98 7.33
CA VAL A 56 -5.89 -10.40 8.19
C VAL A 56 -4.89 -11.27 7.43
N ILE A 57 -5.37 -12.22 6.63
CA ILE A 57 -4.54 -13.06 5.76
C ILE A 57 -3.80 -12.19 4.73
N ALA A 58 -4.49 -11.27 4.06
CA ALA A 58 -3.88 -10.39 3.07
C ALA A 58 -2.76 -9.52 3.67
N LEU A 59 -2.98 -9.01 4.89
CA LEU A 59 -2.00 -8.17 5.60
C LEU A 59 -0.86 -8.99 6.19
N ALA A 60 -1.13 -10.18 6.73
CA ALA A 60 -0.10 -11.11 7.20
C ALA A 60 0.74 -11.64 6.04
N GLY A 61 0.17 -11.78 4.84
CA GLY A 61 0.85 -12.18 3.61
C GLY A 61 1.99 -11.24 3.22
N LEU A 62 1.99 -9.97 3.66
CA LEU A 62 3.14 -9.07 3.47
C LEU A 62 4.41 -9.60 4.14
N SER A 63 4.31 -10.48 5.16
CA SER A 63 5.48 -11.12 5.77
C SER A 63 6.28 -11.98 4.80
N VAL A 64 5.64 -12.51 3.75
CA VAL A 64 6.27 -13.37 2.73
C VAL A 64 7.15 -12.55 1.79
N VAL A 65 6.94 -11.24 1.70
CA VAL A 65 7.69 -10.32 0.82
C VAL A 65 9.16 -10.14 1.26
N GLY A 66 9.49 -10.44 2.52
CA GLY A 66 10.88 -10.36 3.01
C GLY A 66 11.44 -8.95 3.12
N ILE A 67 10.55 -7.94 3.21
CA ILE A 67 10.90 -6.54 3.46
C ILE A 67 10.44 -6.21 4.89
N PRO A 68 11.36 -6.07 5.87
CA PRO A 68 11.02 -5.94 7.28
C PRO A 68 10.00 -4.84 7.57
N MET A 69 10.17 -3.68 6.93
CA MET A 69 9.25 -2.55 7.07
C MET A 69 7.80 -2.91 6.66
N LEU A 70 7.63 -3.62 5.54
CA LEU A 70 6.30 -4.04 5.07
C LEU A 70 5.69 -5.11 5.99
N THR A 71 6.51 -6.04 6.47
CA THR A 71 6.09 -7.09 7.42
C THR A 71 5.57 -6.49 8.72
N GLU A 72 6.32 -5.57 9.33
CA GLU A 72 5.92 -4.92 10.59
C GLU A 72 4.64 -4.09 10.42
N MET A 73 4.54 -3.34 9.31
CA MET A 73 3.33 -2.57 8.98
C MET A 73 2.12 -3.48 8.78
N GLY A 74 2.28 -4.56 8.02
CA GLY A 74 1.22 -5.53 7.72
C GLY A 74 0.72 -6.25 8.97
N LEU A 75 1.63 -6.77 9.80
CA LEU A 75 1.27 -7.46 11.04
C LEU A 75 0.63 -6.51 12.07
N GLY A 76 1.13 -5.28 12.20
CA GLY A 76 0.52 -4.27 13.06
C GLY A 76 -0.90 -3.91 12.62
N ALA A 77 -1.13 -3.77 11.32
CA ALA A 77 -2.46 -3.53 10.76
C ALA A 77 -3.38 -4.75 10.91
N ALA A 78 -2.89 -5.96 10.69
CA ALA A 78 -3.63 -7.20 10.89
C ALA A 78 -4.11 -7.33 12.34
N GLY A 79 -3.23 -7.02 13.31
CA GLY A 79 -3.59 -6.98 14.72
C GLY A 79 -4.72 -5.98 15.02
N ALA A 80 -4.65 -4.77 14.45
CA ALA A 80 -5.71 -3.78 14.59
C ALA A 80 -7.06 -4.26 14.01
N VAL A 81 -7.04 -4.96 12.87
CA VAL A 81 -8.24 -5.56 12.27
C VAL A 81 -8.82 -6.67 13.16
N VAL A 82 -7.98 -7.56 13.70
CA VAL A 82 -8.43 -8.60 14.65
C VAL A 82 -9.14 -7.97 15.85
N VAL A 83 -8.53 -6.93 16.45
CA VAL A 83 -9.13 -6.19 17.56
C VAL A 83 -10.47 -5.55 17.13
N GLY A 84 -10.54 -4.95 15.94
CA GLY A 84 -11.78 -4.39 15.39
C GLY A 84 -12.90 -5.43 15.24
N VAL A 85 -12.57 -6.62 14.71
CA VAL A 85 -13.52 -7.75 14.60
C VAL A 85 -13.99 -8.20 15.98
N LEU A 86 -13.07 -8.36 16.94
CA LEU A 86 -13.43 -8.74 18.31
C LEU A 86 -14.35 -7.72 18.96
N ILE A 87 -14.08 -6.42 18.81
CA ILE A 87 -14.94 -5.34 19.32
C ILE A 87 -16.32 -5.39 18.65
N ALA A 88 -16.38 -5.60 17.34
CA ALA A 88 -17.64 -5.68 16.60
C ALA A 88 -18.49 -6.88 17.05
N LEU A 89 -17.87 -8.01 17.40
CA LEU A 89 -18.60 -9.24 17.79
C LEU A 89 -18.93 -9.32 19.28
N THR A 90 -18.19 -8.60 20.13
CA THR A 90 -18.38 -8.67 21.59
C THR A 90 -19.02 -7.40 22.13
N LEU A 91 -18.35 -6.27 21.92
CA LEU A 91 -18.70 -4.99 22.52
C LEU A 91 -19.98 -4.42 21.90
N VAL A 92 -20.10 -4.44 20.57
CA VAL A 92 -21.28 -3.90 19.88
C VAL A 92 -22.57 -4.64 20.28
N PRO A 93 -22.63 -5.99 20.25
CA PRO A 93 -23.79 -6.73 20.76
C PRO A 93 -24.08 -6.49 22.25
N ALA A 94 -23.04 -6.37 23.09
CA ALA A 94 -23.21 -6.09 24.51
C ALA A 94 -23.86 -4.71 24.75
N PHE A 95 -23.39 -3.67 24.04
CA PHE A 95 -24.00 -2.35 24.08
C PHE A 95 -25.43 -2.33 23.54
N LEU A 96 -25.72 -3.07 22.47
CA LEU A 96 -27.08 -3.24 21.95
C LEU A 96 -28.00 -3.96 22.94
N GLY A 97 -27.48 -4.92 23.71
CA GLY A 97 -28.21 -5.61 24.77
C GLY A 97 -28.51 -4.69 25.96
N PHE A 98 -27.54 -3.87 26.38
CA PHE A 98 -27.68 -2.95 27.51
C PHE A 98 -28.55 -1.73 27.18
N TRP A 99 -28.43 -1.18 25.97
CA TRP A 99 -29.21 -0.03 25.49
C TRP A 99 -30.03 -0.32 24.22
N PRO A 100 -31.05 -1.18 24.30
CA PRO A 100 -31.77 -1.72 23.14
C PRO A 100 -32.61 -0.69 22.37
N ASN A 101 -32.82 0.50 22.94
CA ASN A 101 -33.58 1.58 22.30
C ASN A 101 -32.70 2.75 21.85
N ALA A 102 -31.43 2.82 22.24
CA ALA A 102 -30.56 3.98 21.96
C ALA A 102 -30.39 4.22 20.46
N ILE A 103 -30.37 3.14 19.67
CA ILE A 103 -30.05 3.17 18.23
C ILE A 103 -31.31 3.17 17.34
N LEU A 104 -32.50 3.09 17.94
CA LEU A 104 -33.76 3.24 17.20
C LEU A 104 -33.99 4.71 16.84
N THR A 105 -34.30 4.97 15.57
CA THR A 105 -34.62 6.31 15.07
C THR A 105 -35.87 6.86 15.76
N ARG A 106 -35.99 8.19 15.92
CA ARG A 106 -37.18 8.83 16.55
C ARG A 106 -38.50 8.40 15.89
N LYS A 107 -38.49 8.14 14.57
CA LYS A 107 -39.63 7.57 13.83
C LYS A 107 -39.95 6.14 14.24
N ASP A 108 -38.97 5.25 14.32
CA ASP A 108 -39.17 3.85 14.73
C ASP A 108 -39.69 3.75 16.18
N ARG A 109 -39.28 4.68 17.05
CA ARG A 109 -39.83 4.80 18.42
C ARG A 109 -41.31 5.22 18.42
N LYS A 110 -41.70 6.10 17.49
CA LYS A 110 -43.08 6.61 17.35
C LYS A 110 -44.00 5.57 16.69
N ASP A 111 -43.56 4.93 15.61
CA ASP A 111 -44.30 3.86 14.92
C ASP A 111 -44.54 2.65 15.85
N ARG A 112 -43.63 2.40 16.80
CA ARG A 112 -43.81 1.35 17.81
C ARG A 112 -44.84 1.72 18.88
N LYS A 113 -44.99 3.02 19.21
CA LYS A 113 -46.06 3.51 20.08
C LYS A 113 -47.41 3.39 19.36
N ASP A 114 -47.48 3.85 18.11
CA ASP A 114 -48.68 3.78 17.28
C ASP A 114 -49.09 2.33 16.93
N ARG A 115 -48.15 1.39 16.79
CA ARG A 115 -48.43 -0.05 16.63
C ARG A 115 -48.92 -0.73 17.92
N LYS A 116 -48.46 -0.27 19.10
CA LYS A 116 -48.93 -0.81 20.39
C LYS A 116 -50.40 -0.43 20.63
N ASP A 117 -50.81 0.73 20.13
CA ASP A 117 -52.19 1.23 20.18
C ASP A 117 -53.10 0.61 19.10
N ARG A 118 -52.52 -0.04 18.07
CA ARG A 118 -53.24 -0.70 16.96
C ARG A 118 -53.20 -2.23 17.02
N ARG A 119 -53.38 -2.83 18.20
CA ARG A 119 -53.69 -4.27 18.30
C ARG A 119 -55.13 -4.55 17.84
N ALA A 120 -55.36 -4.52 16.52
CA ALA A 120 -56.43 -5.22 15.83
C ALA A 120 -56.16 -5.22 14.31
N GLY A 121 -55.72 -6.37 13.78
CA GLY A 121 -56.12 -6.78 12.42
C GLY A 121 -55.52 -6.10 11.18
N ALA A 122 -54.26 -5.63 11.17
CA ALA A 122 -53.65 -5.17 9.93
C ALA A 122 -52.31 -5.88 9.63
N THR A 123 -52.32 -6.74 8.61
CA THR A 123 -51.11 -7.24 7.95
C THR A 123 -50.29 -6.06 7.41
N PRO A 124 -48.97 -5.97 7.68
CA PRO A 124 -48.16 -4.89 7.15
C PRO A 124 -48.03 -5.07 5.63
N ARG A 125 -48.74 -4.25 4.87
CA ARG A 125 -48.54 -4.12 3.42
C ARG A 125 -47.23 -3.35 3.24
N GLU A 126 -46.12 -4.07 3.02
CA GLU A 126 -44.86 -3.47 2.58
C GLU A 126 -45.08 -2.82 1.21
N THR A 127 -45.46 -1.55 1.19
CA THR A 127 -45.26 -0.72 0.00
C THR A 127 -43.77 -0.48 -0.12
N ARG A 128 -43.05 -1.43 -0.72
CA ARG A 128 -41.65 -1.29 -1.11
C ARG A 128 -41.59 -0.15 -2.12
N LYS A 129 -41.36 1.08 -1.63
CA LYS A 129 -41.04 2.22 -2.50
C LYS A 129 -39.88 1.75 -3.38
N VAL A 130 -40.08 1.77 -4.70
CA VAL A 130 -39.08 1.35 -5.67
C VAL A 130 -37.90 2.30 -5.51
N ASN A 131 -36.90 1.86 -4.74
CA ASN A 131 -35.73 2.64 -4.43
C ASN A 131 -34.92 2.87 -5.71
N GLY A 132 -34.20 4.00 -5.82
CA GLY A 132 -33.40 4.31 -7.03
C GLY A 132 -32.46 3.16 -7.42
N GLY A 133 -31.88 2.49 -6.42
CA GLY A 133 -31.04 1.29 -6.62
C GLY A 133 -31.76 0.09 -7.23
N ALA A 134 -33.06 -0.12 -6.96
CA ALA A 134 -33.82 -1.22 -7.56
C ALA A 134 -34.06 -0.99 -9.07
N ARG A 135 -34.23 0.27 -9.48
CA ARG A 135 -34.35 0.65 -10.90
C ARG A 135 -33.02 0.49 -11.63
N TRP A 136 -31.92 0.88 -10.98
CA TRP A 136 -30.59 0.67 -11.52
C TRP A 136 -30.24 -0.82 -11.68
N ALA A 137 -30.48 -1.63 -10.64
CA ALA A 137 -30.23 -3.07 -10.69
C ALA A 137 -31.04 -3.76 -11.80
N SER A 138 -32.32 -3.39 -11.96
CA SER A 138 -33.15 -3.93 -13.04
C SER A 138 -32.71 -3.46 -14.43
N PHE A 139 -32.14 -2.27 -14.57
CA PHE A 139 -31.51 -1.82 -15.82
C PHE A 139 -30.28 -2.67 -16.17
N VAL A 140 -29.38 -2.88 -15.21
CA VAL A 140 -28.17 -3.70 -15.39
C VAL A 140 -28.54 -5.13 -15.78
N LEU A 141 -29.51 -5.74 -15.11
CA LEU A 141 -29.99 -7.09 -15.40
C LEU A 141 -30.70 -7.21 -16.75
N ARG A 142 -31.31 -6.13 -17.26
CA ARG A 142 -31.97 -6.13 -18.58
C ARG A 142 -30.99 -6.06 -19.75
N ARG A 143 -29.79 -5.54 -19.54
CA ARG A 143 -28.75 -5.40 -20.58
C ARG A 143 -27.38 -5.81 -20.03
N PRO A 144 -27.20 -7.10 -19.66
CA PRO A 144 -25.97 -7.54 -19.01
C PRO A 144 -24.75 -7.39 -19.92
N LEU A 145 -24.83 -7.78 -21.19
CA LEU A 145 -23.69 -7.73 -22.13
C LEU A 145 -23.22 -6.31 -22.44
N PRO A 146 -24.10 -5.35 -22.83
CA PRO A 146 -23.65 -3.97 -23.09
C PRO A 146 -23.09 -3.29 -21.84
N VAL A 147 -23.71 -3.52 -20.67
CA VAL A 147 -23.23 -2.93 -19.41
C VAL A 147 -21.89 -3.52 -19.01
N LEU A 148 -21.69 -4.83 -19.17
CA LEU A 148 -20.41 -5.48 -18.93
C LEU A 148 -19.33 -4.97 -19.87
N LEU A 149 -19.61 -4.88 -21.18
CA LEU A 149 -18.65 -4.35 -22.16
C LEU A 149 -18.29 -2.89 -21.86
N ALA A 150 -19.28 -2.04 -21.56
CA ALA A 150 -19.04 -0.65 -21.20
C ALA A 150 -18.21 -0.52 -19.90
N ALA A 151 -18.50 -1.36 -18.90
CA ALA A 151 -17.75 -1.37 -17.64
C ALA A 151 -16.31 -1.85 -17.84
N VAL A 152 -16.10 -2.92 -18.59
CA VAL A 152 -14.76 -3.46 -18.90
C VAL A 152 -13.96 -2.46 -19.75
N ALA A 153 -14.57 -1.88 -20.79
CA ALA A 153 -13.91 -0.87 -21.61
C ALA A 153 -13.57 0.39 -20.80
N GLY A 154 -14.49 0.85 -19.94
CA GLY A 154 -14.27 1.99 -19.06
C GLY A 154 -13.17 1.75 -18.03
N LEU A 155 -13.17 0.58 -17.37
CA LEU A 155 -12.10 0.19 -16.44
C LEU A 155 -10.76 -0.02 -17.15
N GLY A 156 -10.77 -0.59 -18.35
CA GLY A 156 -9.57 -0.76 -19.18
C GLY A 156 -8.96 0.59 -19.59
N ALA A 157 -9.79 1.54 -20.02
CA ALA A 157 -9.34 2.90 -20.33
C ALA A 157 -8.76 3.62 -19.10
N LEU A 158 -9.38 3.44 -17.92
CA LEU A 158 -8.86 3.97 -16.66
C LEU A 158 -7.57 3.28 -16.18
N ALA A 159 -7.30 2.06 -16.65
CA ALA A 159 -6.09 1.33 -16.34
C ALA A 159 -4.91 1.68 -17.28
N LEU A 160 -5.15 2.34 -18.42
CA LEU A 160 -4.09 2.71 -19.36
C LEU A 160 -2.93 3.50 -18.71
N PRO A 161 -3.17 4.50 -17.83
CA PRO A 161 -2.06 5.22 -17.18
C PRO A 161 -1.16 4.34 -16.30
N MET A 162 -1.58 3.12 -15.95
CA MET A 162 -0.73 2.19 -15.20
C MET A 162 0.42 1.62 -16.03
N THR A 163 0.35 1.66 -17.36
CA THR A 163 1.46 1.16 -18.20
C THR A 163 2.69 2.06 -18.14
N ASP A 164 2.49 3.34 -17.84
CA ASP A 164 3.55 4.36 -17.72
C ASP A 164 3.98 4.57 -16.25
N LEU A 165 3.54 3.71 -15.34
CA LEU A 165 3.79 3.87 -13.91
C LEU A 165 5.24 3.53 -13.56
N GLN A 166 6.00 4.56 -13.19
CA GLN A 166 7.36 4.41 -12.67
C GLN A 166 7.32 4.13 -11.17
N LEU A 167 7.82 2.95 -10.78
CA LEU A 167 7.95 2.57 -9.38
C LEU A 167 9.29 3.07 -8.84
N GLY A 168 9.23 3.94 -7.86
CA GLY A 168 10.40 4.45 -7.14
C GLY A 168 10.00 4.98 -5.77
N MET A 169 10.98 5.10 -4.87
CA MET A 169 10.76 5.81 -3.62
C MET A 169 10.72 7.32 -3.90
N PRO A 170 9.64 8.03 -3.53
CA PRO A 170 9.54 9.47 -3.79
C PRO A 170 10.58 10.23 -2.97
N GLY A 171 11.38 11.05 -3.66
CA GLY A 171 12.33 11.98 -3.05
C GLY A 171 11.71 13.32 -2.69
N ASP A 172 12.55 14.32 -2.42
CA ASP A 172 12.12 15.69 -2.12
C ASP A 172 11.39 16.35 -3.29
N GLU A 173 11.61 15.87 -4.50
CA GLU A 173 10.91 16.30 -5.72
C GLU A 173 9.40 16.04 -5.70
N ALA A 174 8.93 15.07 -4.91
CA ALA A 174 7.51 14.76 -4.77
C ALA A 174 6.80 15.65 -3.73
N LYS A 175 7.56 16.47 -2.98
CA LYS A 175 7.00 17.37 -1.97
C LYS A 175 6.37 18.60 -2.63
N SER A 176 5.48 19.24 -1.89
CA SER A 176 4.86 20.50 -2.31
C SER A 176 5.90 21.60 -2.53
N THR A 177 5.72 22.41 -3.57
CA THR A 177 6.55 23.59 -3.93
C THR A 177 6.59 24.66 -2.84
N GLU A 178 5.64 24.60 -1.90
CA GLU A 178 5.62 25.49 -0.73
C GLU A 178 6.61 25.08 0.36
N THR A 179 7.12 23.84 0.32
CA THR A 179 8.05 23.34 1.33
C THR A 179 9.47 23.84 1.08
N THR A 180 10.21 24.11 2.16
CA THR A 180 11.61 24.53 2.07
C THR A 180 12.49 23.44 1.46
N GLN A 181 12.16 22.15 1.68
CA GLN A 181 12.87 21.02 1.10
C GLN A 181 12.74 20.98 -0.42
N ARG A 182 11.52 21.12 -0.96
CA ARG A 182 11.29 21.16 -2.42
C ARG A 182 12.04 22.32 -3.08
N ARG A 183 11.99 23.51 -2.46
CA ARG A 183 12.72 24.69 -2.98
C ARG A 183 14.24 24.51 -2.97
N ALA A 184 14.78 23.87 -1.92
CA ALA A 184 16.21 23.56 -1.85
C ALA A 184 16.61 22.55 -2.93
N TYR A 185 15.80 21.50 -3.14
CA TYR A 185 15.99 20.53 -4.21
C TYR A 185 16.03 21.21 -5.59
N ASP A 186 15.05 22.07 -5.87
CA ASP A 186 14.93 22.75 -7.16
C ASP A 186 16.11 23.70 -7.40
N ALA A 187 16.54 24.45 -6.39
CA ALA A 187 17.70 25.34 -6.49
C ALA A 187 19.02 24.58 -6.72
N LEU A 188 19.20 23.41 -6.09
CA LEU A 188 20.36 22.55 -6.33
C LEU A 188 20.32 21.94 -7.73
N ALA A 189 19.16 21.49 -8.19
CA ALA A 189 18.99 20.94 -9.54
C ALA A 189 19.27 21.99 -10.62
N GLU A 190 18.81 23.24 -10.42
CA GLU A 190 19.06 24.35 -11.34
C GLU A 190 20.54 24.76 -11.36
N GLY A 191 21.19 24.81 -10.20
CA GLY A 191 22.58 25.27 -10.09
C GLY A 191 23.64 24.23 -10.46
N PHE A 192 23.41 22.96 -10.13
CA PHE A 192 24.43 21.90 -10.21
C PHE A 192 23.99 20.69 -11.07
N GLY A 193 22.76 20.72 -11.59
CA GLY A 193 22.17 19.62 -12.36
C GLY A 193 21.31 18.67 -11.52
N PRO A 194 20.31 18.01 -12.11
CA PRO A 194 19.34 17.19 -11.37
C PRO A 194 19.95 16.04 -10.55
N GLY A 195 20.99 15.38 -11.06
CA GLY A 195 21.62 14.24 -10.38
C GLY A 195 22.45 14.62 -9.15
N PHE A 196 22.73 15.92 -8.95
CA PHE A 196 23.41 16.41 -7.76
C PHE A 196 22.61 16.14 -6.48
N ASN A 197 21.29 16.05 -6.57
CA ASN A 197 20.41 15.78 -5.42
C ASN A 197 20.45 14.32 -4.93
N GLY A 198 21.12 13.42 -5.65
CA GLY A 198 21.26 12.03 -5.21
C GLY A 198 22.41 11.34 -5.93
N PRO A 199 23.65 11.73 -5.63
CA PRO A 199 24.80 11.09 -6.21
C PRO A 199 24.89 9.63 -5.74
N LEU A 200 25.47 8.79 -6.58
CA LEU A 200 25.81 7.43 -6.23
C LEU A 200 27.10 7.45 -5.40
N THR A 201 27.21 6.50 -4.48
CA THR A 201 28.45 6.26 -3.73
C THR A 201 29.01 4.93 -4.21
N VAL A 202 30.27 4.91 -4.63
CA VAL A 202 30.95 3.69 -5.02
C VAL A 202 31.98 3.35 -3.97
N VAL A 203 31.97 2.11 -3.52
CA VAL A 203 32.96 1.56 -2.58
C VAL A 203 33.76 0.52 -3.32
N VAL A 204 35.08 0.68 -3.37
CA VAL A 204 36.02 -0.26 -3.98
C VAL A 204 36.76 -0.98 -2.86
N ASP A 205 36.67 -2.30 -2.84
CA ASP A 205 37.48 -3.19 -2.00
C ASP A 205 38.61 -3.77 -2.87
N ALA A 206 39.82 -3.25 -2.61
CA ALA A 206 41.05 -3.56 -3.34
C ALA A 206 42.08 -4.27 -2.45
N LYS A 207 41.65 -4.95 -1.38
CA LYS A 207 42.54 -5.68 -0.45
C LYS A 207 43.40 -6.76 -1.12
N ASP A 208 42.88 -7.33 -2.20
CA ASP A 208 43.52 -8.41 -2.97
C ASP A 208 44.24 -7.88 -4.22
N ALA A 209 44.22 -6.57 -4.46
CA ALA A 209 44.87 -5.94 -5.60
C ALA A 209 46.36 -5.68 -5.33
N ASP A 210 47.19 -5.89 -6.34
CA ASP A 210 48.64 -5.62 -6.26
C ASP A 210 48.94 -4.11 -6.05
N ASP A 211 48.12 -3.23 -6.64
CA ASP A 211 48.13 -1.79 -6.43
C ASP A 211 46.70 -1.27 -6.18
N PRO A 212 46.31 -1.11 -4.90
CA PRO A 212 44.98 -0.64 -4.53
C PRO A 212 44.61 0.74 -5.09
N LYS A 213 45.60 1.61 -5.31
CA LYS A 213 45.35 2.95 -5.85
C LYS A 213 45.04 2.89 -7.34
N ALA A 214 45.86 2.17 -8.10
CA ALA A 214 45.63 1.96 -9.53
C ALA A 214 44.32 1.21 -9.79
N ALA A 215 43.97 0.25 -8.92
CA ALA A 215 42.69 -0.45 -9.01
C ALA A 215 41.50 0.51 -8.84
N ALA A 216 41.51 1.35 -7.80
CA ALA A 216 40.44 2.33 -7.57
C ALA A 216 40.37 3.40 -8.68
N GLU A 217 41.51 3.84 -9.23
CA GLU A 217 41.56 4.75 -10.37
C GLU A 217 40.95 4.11 -11.61
N THR A 218 41.28 2.86 -11.93
CA THR A 218 40.68 2.10 -13.04
C THR A 218 39.15 2.03 -12.91
N VAL A 219 38.63 1.68 -11.73
CA VAL A 219 37.18 1.62 -11.48
C VAL A 219 36.55 3.01 -11.63
N SER A 220 37.18 4.05 -11.08
CA SER A 220 36.71 5.44 -11.16
C SER A 220 36.66 5.95 -12.61
N GLU A 221 37.71 5.72 -13.40
CA GLU A 221 37.77 6.09 -14.81
C GLU A 221 36.73 5.35 -15.63
N ARG A 222 36.56 4.06 -15.39
CA ARG A 222 35.63 3.24 -16.16
C ARG A 222 34.17 3.64 -15.91
N ILE A 223 33.82 3.90 -14.66
CA ILE A 223 32.50 4.42 -14.29
C ILE A 223 32.32 5.85 -14.81
N GLY A 224 33.36 6.69 -14.75
CA GLY A 224 33.33 8.04 -15.31
C GLY A 224 33.11 8.09 -16.82
N GLY A 225 33.49 7.03 -17.54
CA GLY A 225 33.25 6.86 -18.97
C GLY A 225 31.85 6.38 -19.35
N THR A 226 31.01 6.01 -18.38
CA THR A 226 29.65 5.53 -18.65
C THR A 226 28.74 6.69 -19.05
N GLU A 227 27.94 6.49 -20.11
CA GLU A 227 26.95 7.48 -20.55
C GLU A 227 25.96 7.79 -19.42
N GLY A 228 25.73 9.08 -19.17
CA GLY A 228 24.87 9.55 -18.07
C GLY A 228 25.60 9.90 -16.77
N VAL A 229 26.93 9.78 -16.72
CA VAL A 229 27.77 10.31 -15.62
C VAL A 229 28.26 11.71 -15.95
N VAL A 230 28.06 12.67 -15.03
CA VAL A 230 28.54 14.06 -15.16
C VAL A 230 29.93 14.21 -14.55
N SER A 231 30.13 13.66 -13.37
CA SER A 231 31.38 13.77 -12.65
C SER A 231 31.58 12.63 -11.65
N VAL A 232 32.85 12.33 -11.40
CA VAL A 232 33.30 11.40 -10.38
C VAL A 232 34.26 12.15 -9.46
N SER A 233 34.03 12.04 -8.14
CA SER A 233 34.91 12.67 -7.16
C SER A 233 36.23 11.89 -7.03
N PRO A 234 37.32 12.52 -6.56
CA PRO A 234 38.53 11.78 -6.21
C PRO A 234 38.25 10.68 -5.18
N ALA A 235 38.91 9.53 -5.36
CA ALA A 235 38.84 8.40 -4.45
C ALA A 235 39.46 8.75 -3.08
N GLN A 236 38.69 8.53 -2.02
CA GLN A 236 39.16 8.67 -0.64
C GLN A 236 39.43 7.28 -0.06
N PHE A 237 40.66 7.06 0.38
CA PHE A 237 41.10 5.78 0.94
C PHE A 237 40.93 5.75 2.46
N ASN A 238 40.71 4.55 2.98
CA ASN A 238 40.82 4.28 4.41
C ASN A 238 42.28 4.35 4.90
N GLU A 239 42.49 4.23 6.22
CA GLU A 239 43.83 4.27 6.82
C GLU A 239 44.77 3.17 6.29
N SER A 240 44.24 2.00 5.97
CA SER A 240 45.00 0.86 5.43
C SER A 240 45.38 1.03 3.96
N GLY A 241 44.71 1.92 3.21
CA GLY A 241 44.92 2.13 1.79
C GLY A 241 44.32 1.04 0.87
N ASP A 242 43.56 0.10 1.41
CA ASP A 242 43.01 -1.07 0.69
C ASP A 242 41.55 -0.89 0.26
N THR A 243 40.86 0.13 0.78
CA THR A 243 39.46 0.42 0.47
C THR A 243 39.31 1.88 0.09
N ALA A 244 38.62 2.14 -1.03
CA ALA A 244 38.37 3.47 -1.53
C ALA A 244 36.88 3.79 -1.64
N VAL A 245 36.51 5.03 -1.41
CA VAL A 245 35.15 5.54 -1.62
C VAL A 245 35.20 6.77 -2.52
N PHE A 246 34.31 6.82 -3.50
CA PHE A 246 34.08 8.01 -4.31
C PHE A 246 32.60 8.19 -4.64
N SER A 247 32.25 9.39 -5.09
CA SER A 247 30.90 9.76 -5.45
C SER A 247 30.77 9.97 -6.96
N VAL A 248 29.67 9.51 -7.53
CA VAL A 248 29.36 9.61 -8.96
C VAL A 248 28.07 10.41 -9.09
N VAL A 249 28.12 11.51 -9.85
CA VAL A 249 26.96 12.39 -10.07
C VAL A 249 26.32 12.04 -11.42
N PRO A 250 25.07 11.54 -11.45
CA PRO A 250 24.34 11.31 -12.69
C PRO A 250 23.93 12.61 -13.39
N THR A 251 23.59 12.52 -14.67
CA THR A 251 22.98 13.62 -15.43
C THR A 251 21.54 13.92 -14.98
N THR A 252 20.84 12.90 -14.47
CA THR A 252 19.39 12.88 -14.29
C THR A 252 19.01 12.74 -12.82
N ALA A 253 17.75 13.06 -12.50
CA ALA A 253 17.27 13.06 -11.12
C ALA A 253 17.35 11.65 -10.47
N PRO A 254 17.47 11.55 -9.13
CA PRO A 254 17.57 10.27 -8.43
C PRO A 254 16.41 9.30 -8.67
N THR A 255 15.21 9.83 -8.91
CA THR A 255 14.01 9.03 -9.22
C THR A 255 13.77 8.83 -10.72
N GLY A 256 14.63 9.36 -11.58
CA GLY A 256 14.52 9.22 -13.03
C GLY A 256 14.85 7.81 -13.53
N GLN A 257 14.14 7.37 -14.57
CA GLN A 257 14.38 6.07 -15.19
C GLN A 257 15.81 5.95 -15.74
N GLU A 258 16.33 7.02 -16.34
CA GLU A 258 17.70 7.07 -16.88
C GLU A 258 18.77 6.83 -15.79
N THR A 259 18.54 7.34 -14.57
CA THR A 259 19.44 7.10 -13.42
C THR A 259 19.38 5.63 -12.97
N LYS A 260 18.19 5.02 -13.01
CA LYS A 260 18.04 3.58 -12.72
C LYS A 260 18.77 2.74 -13.76
N ASP A 261 18.61 3.08 -15.04
CA ASP A 261 19.27 2.39 -16.14
C ASP A 261 20.80 2.55 -16.08
N LEU A 262 21.30 3.73 -15.67
CA LEU A 262 22.72 3.97 -15.38
C LEU A 262 23.24 3.05 -14.27
N VAL A 263 22.54 2.98 -13.12
CA VAL A 263 22.94 2.09 -12.01
C VAL A 263 22.97 0.62 -12.47
N ASN A 264 21.97 0.21 -13.25
CA ASN A 264 21.90 -1.15 -13.79
C ASN A 264 22.99 -1.43 -14.83
N THR A 265 23.37 -0.43 -15.62
CA THR A 265 24.50 -0.52 -16.57
C THR A 265 25.82 -0.68 -15.84
N ILE A 266 26.11 0.17 -14.85
CA ILE A 266 27.32 0.07 -14.02
C ILE A 266 27.41 -1.30 -13.33
N ARG A 267 26.29 -1.81 -12.82
CA ARG A 267 26.22 -3.15 -12.20
C ARG A 267 26.35 -4.29 -13.21
N GLY A 268 25.83 -4.11 -14.42
CA GLY A 268 25.95 -5.09 -15.50
C GLY A 268 27.38 -5.22 -16.02
N ASP A 269 28.10 -4.11 -16.10
CA ASP A 269 29.51 -4.07 -16.54
C ASP A 269 30.50 -4.52 -15.45
N ARG A 270 30.03 -4.65 -14.21
CA ARG A 270 30.84 -5.00 -13.03
C ARG A 270 31.84 -6.12 -13.28
N PRO A 271 31.48 -7.30 -13.83
CA PRO A 271 32.45 -8.39 -14.00
C PRO A 271 33.65 -8.02 -14.89
N GLY A 272 33.43 -7.16 -15.89
CA GLY A 272 34.50 -6.68 -16.76
C GLY A 272 35.42 -5.69 -16.06
N ILE A 273 34.83 -4.73 -15.32
CA ILE A 273 35.56 -3.71 -14.57
C ILE A 273 36.38 -4.36 -13.44
N GLU A 274 35.80 -5.30 -12.70
CA GLU A 274 36.48 -5.99 -11.59
C GLU A 274 37.65 -6.86 -12.10
N SER A 275 37.48 -7.53 -13.25
CA SER A 275 38.55 -8.31 -13.87
C SER A 275 39.70 -7.45 -14.38
N GLU A 276 39.44 -6.22 -14.80
CA GLU A 276 40.45 -5.27 -15.29
C GLU A 276 41.19 -4.61 -14.11
N ALA A 277 40.45 -4.20 -13.09
CA ALA A 277 41.00 -3.51 -11.92
C ALA A 277 41.68 -4.45 -10.90
N GLY A 278 41.33 -5.75 -10.90
CA GLY A 278 41.77 -6.69 -9.85
C GLY A 278 41.16 -6.37 -8.47
N ALA A 279 40.04 -5.65 -8.43
CA ALA A 279 39.35 -5.21 -7.22
C ALA A 279 37.84 -5.35 -7.39
N THR A 280 37.14 -5.52 -6.29
CA THR A 280 35.67 -5.59 -6.28
C THR A 280 35.06 -4.23 -5.97
N PHE A 281 33.86 -3.94 -6.47
CA PHE A 281 33.19 -2.69 -6.13
C PHE A 281 31.68 -2.81 -5.97
N GLU A 282 31.14 -1.97 -5.09
CA GLU A 282 29.71 -1.86 -4.84
C GLU A 282 29.20 -0.45 -5.07
N VAL A 283 28.00 -0.37 -5.65
CA VAL A 283 27.29 0.90 -5.90
C VAL A 283 26.18 1.04 -4.88
N THR A 284 26.33 2.04 -4.02
CA THR A 284 25.44 2.40 -2.92
C THR A 284 25.08 3.88 -2.98
N GLY A 285 24.60 4.44 -1.86
CA GLY A 285 24.01 5.77 -1.78
C GLY A 285 22.49 5.70 -1.72
N THR A 286 21.85 6.82 -1.36
CA THR A 286 20.40 6.89 -1.18
C THR A 286 19.64 6.49 -2.46
N THR A 287 20.12 6.94 -3.62
CA THR A 287 19.57 6.62 -4.94
C THR A 287 19.62 5.12 -5.24
N ALA A 288 20.80 4.50 -5.10
CA ALA A 288 20.97 3.07 -5.36
C ALA A 288 20.15 2.20 -4.39
N MET A 289 20.14 2.55 -3.10
CA MET A 289 19.31 1.85 -2.10
C MET A 289 17.81 1.96 -2.43
N ASN A 290 17.34 3.12 -2.89
CA ASN A 290 15.94 3.30 -3.28
C ASN A 290 15.57 2.44 -4.50
N ILE A 291 16.48 2.31 -5.47
CA ILE A 291 16.33 1.40 -6.61
C ILE A 291 16.24 -0.05 -6.13
N ASP A 292 17.14 -0.47 -5.24
CA ASP A 292 17.19 -1.85 -4.70
C ASP A 292 15.91 -2.22 -3.95
N VAL A 293 15.41 -1.30 -3.11
CA VAL A 293 14.14 -1.49 -2.41
C VAL A 293 12.99 -1.60 -3.41
N SER A 294 12.98 -0.76 -4.45
CA SER A 294 11.92 -0.77 -5.46
C SER A 294 11.90 -2.07 -6.27
N GLU A 295 13.06 -2.59 -6.66
CA GLU A 295 13.18 -3.88 -7.35
C GLU A 295 12.80 -5.06 -6.46
N LYS A 296 13.17 -5.00 -5.17
CA LYS A 296 12.76 -6.01 -4.19
C LYS A 296 11.25 -6.01 -3.97
N VAL A 297 10.61 -4.83 -3.91
CA VAL A 297 9.13 -4.73 -3.83
C VAL A 297 8.50 -5.31 -5.10
N GLN A 298 9.01 -4.95 -6.28
CA GLN A 298 8.46 -5.37 -7.56
C GLN A 298 8.54 -6.90 -7.76
N SER A 299 9.71 -7.49 -7.48
CA SER A 299 9.91 -8.94 -7.55
C SER A 299 9.05 -9.71 -6.55
N ALA A 300 8.69 -9.09 -5.42
CA ALA A 300 7.84 -9.68 -4.41
C ALA A 300 6.32 -9.56 -4.67
N LEU A 301 5.88 -8.74 -5.64
CA LEU A 301 4.45 -8.59 -5.96
C LEU A 301 3.81 -9.90 -6.40
N VAL A 302 4.48 -10.66 -7.26
CA VAL A 302 3.97 -11.94 -7.78
C VAL A 302 3.78 -12.97 -6.66
N PRO A 303 4.78 -13.30 -5.83
CA PRO A 303 4.59 -14.26 -4.74
C PRO A 303 3.56 -13.75 -3.72
N TYR A 304 3.53 -12.44 -3.43
CA TYR A 304 2.51 -11.85 -2.56
C TYR A 304 1.09 -12.10 -3.08
N LEU A 305 0.82 -11.78 -4.34
CA LEU A 305 -0.50 -11.99 -4.95
C LEU A 305 -0.89 -13.47 -4.96
N LEU A 306 0.04 -14.37 -5.27
CA LEU A 306 -0.23 -15.81 -5.24
C LEU A 306 -0.62 -16.29 -3.85
N VAL A 307 0.08 -15.83 -2.80
CA VAL A 307 -0.23 -16.21 -1.41
C VAL A 307 -1.59 -15.66 -0.99
N VAL A 308 -1.86 -14.38 -1.27
CA VAL A 308 -3.12 -13.75 -0.85
C VAL A 308 -4.31 -14.38 -1.58
N VAL A 309 -4.24 -14.53 -2.91
CA VAL A 309 -5.32 -15.15 -3.67
C VAL A 309 -5.47 -16.63 -3.29
N GLY A 310 -4.37 -17.36 -3.10
CA GLY A 310 -4.41 -18.77 -2.72
C GLY A 310 -5.02 -19.02 -1.33
N LEU A 311 -4.82 -18.10 -0.38
CA LEU A 311 -5.35 -18.23 0.98
C LEU A 311 -6.72 -17.57 1.18
N ALA A 312 -7.15 -16.69 0.26
CA ALA A 312 -8.43 -15.96 0.37
C ALA A 312 -9.60 -16.64 -0.38
N VAL A 313 -9.36 -17.76 -1.07
CA VAL A 313 -10.36 -18.56 -1.79
C VAL A 313 -10.85 -19.74 -0.95
#